data_AF-A0AAP3FVX2-F1
#
_entry.id   AF-A0AAP3FVX2-F1
#
_cell.length_a   1.000
_cell.length_b   1.000
_cell.length_c   1.000
_cell.angle_alpha   90.00
_cell.angle_beta   90.00
_cell.angle_gamma   90.00
#
_symmetry.space_group_name_H-M   'P 1'
#
loop_
_entity.id
_entity.type
_entity.pdbx_description
1 polymer ?
#
loop_
_entity_poly.entity_id
_entity_poly.type
_entity_poly.pdbx_seq_one_letter_code
_entity_poly.pdbx_strand_id
1 'polypeptide(L)'
;MKWGLVVLAAVFEVVWVVGLKHADSLLTWSGTAVGIIFSFYLLMKATSSLPVGTVYAVFTGLGTAGTVMSEMFLFHEPVGWPKLVLIGVLLIGVIGLKLVTQDEADEKGGEA
;
A
#
# COMPACT_ATOMS: atom_id res chain seq x y z
N MET A 1 -10.26 -0.92 -14.18
CA MET A 1 -9.69 -0.17 -13.05
C MET A 1 -8.90 -1.10 -12.10
N LYS A 2 -7.73 -1.63 -12.51
CA LYS A 2 -6.97 -2.62 -11.72
C LYS A 2 -6.12 -2.00 -10.62
N TRP A 3 -5.67 -0.76 -10.83
CA TRP A 3 -5.01 0.06 -9.82
C TRP A 3 -5.85 0.30 -8.56
N GLY A 4 -7.19 0.29 -8.67
CA GLY A 4 -8.09 0.37 -7.53
C GLY A 4 -7.92 -0.79 -6.54
N LEU A 5 -7.56 -1.99 -7.01
CA LEU A 5 -7.27 -3.14 -6.15
C LEU A 5 -5.97 -2.93 -5.34
N VAL A 6 -4.96 -2.30 -5.94
CA VAL A 6 -3.69 -1.99 -5.26
C VAL A 6 -3.92 -0.96 -4.15
N VAL A 7 -4.70 0.09 -4.44
CA VAL A 7 -5.06 1.11 -3.45
C VAL A 7 -5.89 0.48 -2.32
N LEU A 8 -6.87 -0.36 -2.65
CA LEU A 8 -7.66 -1.05 -1.65
C LEU A 8 -6.80 -1.99 -0.79
N ALA A 9 -5.89 -2.75 -1.40
CA ALA A 9 -4.93 -3.58 -0.68
C ALA A 9 -4.09 -2.74 0.29
N ALA A 10 -3.55 -1.60 -0.16
CA ALA A 10 -2.76 -0.70 0.69
C ALA A 10 -3.58 -0.11 1.86
N VAL A 11 -4.88 0.14 1.69
CA VAL A 11 -5.73 0.57 2.83
C VAL A 11 -5.86 -0.55 3.86
N PHE A 12 -6.08 -1.79 3.43
CA PHE A 12 -6.07 -2.94 4.34
C PHE A 12 -4.70 -3.15 4.98
N GLU A 13 -3.62 -2.84 4.27
CA GLU A 13 -2.26 -2.82 4.79
C GLU A 13 -2.13 -1.94 6.02
N VAL A 14 -2.55 -0.68 5.91
CA VAL A 14 -2.53 0.25 7.04
C VAL A 14 -3.28 -0.32 8.25
N VAL A 15 -4.45 -0.92 8.03
CA VAL A 15 -5.26 -1.50 9.12
C VAL A 15 -4.53 -2.62 9.84
N TRP A 16 -3.96 -3.60 9.10
CA TRP A 16 -3.29 -4.72 9.76
C TRP A 16 -1.91 -4.33 10.30
N VAL A 17 -1.19 -3.38 9.70
CA VAL A 17 0.09 -2.87 10.24
C VAL A 17 -0.16 -2.15 11.57
N VAL A 18 -1.19 -1.30 11.63
CA VAL A 18 -1.63 -0.69 12.90
C VAL A 18 -2.02 -1.77 13.91
N GLY A 19 -2.73 -2.81 13.45
CA GLY A 19 -3.09 -3.98 14.24
C GLY A 19 -1.88 -4.72 14.81
N LEU A 20 -0.78 -4.89 14.06
CA LEU A 20 0.44 -5.53 14.57
C LEU A 20 1.05 -4.79 15.75
N LYS A 21 0.91 -3.46 15.78
CA LYS A 21 1.46 -2.61 16.84
C LYS A 21 0.55 -2.54 18.07
N HIS A 22 -0.76 -2.64 17.91
CA HIS A 22 -1.75 -2.37 18.96
C HIS A 22 -2.67 -3.56 19.29
N ALA A 23 -2.43 -4.75 18.73
CA ALA A 23 -3.26 -5.92 19.03
C ALA A 23 -2.88 -6.53 20.40
N ASP A 24 -3.79 -6.39 21.37
CA ASP A 24 -3.58 -6.87 22.75
C ASP A 24 -4.38 -8.14 23.10
N SER A 25 -5.36 -8.51 22.29
CA SER A 25 -6.24 -9.67 22.53
C SER A 25 -6.20 -10.68 21.38
N LEU A 26 -6.61 -11.93 21.65
CA LEU A 26 -6.74 -12.96 20.61
C LEU A 26 -7.73 -12.54 19.51
N LEU A 27 -8.78 -11.79 19.86
CA LEU A 27 -9.76 -11.29 18.90
C LEU A 27 -9.13 -10.24 17.97
N THR A 28 -8.39 -9.26 18.51
CA THR A 28 -7.69 -8.26 17.71
C THR A 28 -6.59 -8.87 16.85
N TRP A 29 -5.85 -9.87 17.36
CA TRP A 29 -4.87 -10.63 16.58
C TRP A 29 -5.51 -11.41 15.43
N SER A 30 -6.68 -12.02 15.67
CA SER A 30 -7.42 -12.71 14.61
C SER A 30 -7.87 -11.74 13.51
N GLY A 31 -8.31 -10.54 13.88
CA GLY A 31 -8.66 -9.46 12.93
C GLY A 31 -7.46 -9.02 12.10
N THR A 32 -6.29 -8.83 12.73
CA THR A 32 -5.04 -8.52 12.04
C THR A 32 -4.66 -9.61 11.03
N ALA A 33 -4.74 -10.88 11.43
CA ALA A 33 -4.43 -12.01 10.55
C ALA A 33 -5.37 -12.08 9.33
N VAL A 34 -6.68 -11.87 9.54
CA VAL A 34 -7.65 -11.79 8.44
C VAL A 34 -7.35 -10.60 7.52
N GLY A 35 -6.97 -9.45 8.09
CA GLY A 35 -6.56 -8.27 7.33
C GLY A 35 -5.35 -8.53 6.43
N ILE A 36 -4.34 -9.23 6.94
CA ILE A 36 -3.16 -9.66 6.17
C ILE A 36 -3.61 -10.54 4.98
N ILE A 37 -4.36 -11.60 5.24
CA ILE A 37 -4.80 -12.55 4.20
C ILE A 37 -5.59 -11.81 3.12
N PHE A 38 -6.52 -10.94 3.51
CA PHE A 38 -7.34 -10.19 2.57
C PHE A 38 -6.53 -9.18 1.76
N SER A 39 -5.61 -8.45 2.41
CA SER A 39 -4.69 -7.51 1.77
C SER A 39 -3.85 -8.20 0.70
N PHE A 40 -3.24 -9.33 1.04
CA PHE A 40 -2.42 -10.10 0.08
C PHE A 40 -3.26 -10.74 -1.01
N TYR A 41 -4.49 -11.17 -0.74
CA TYR A 41 -5.39 -11.66 -1.77
C TYR A 41 -5.70 -10.60 -2.83
N LEU A 42 -5.99 -9.36 -2.41
CA LEU A 42 -6.19 -8.24 -3.32
C LEU A 42 -4.92 -7.91 -4.13
N LEU A 43 -3.75 -7.96 -3.48
CA LEU A 43 -2.47 -7.74 -4.13
C LEU A 43 -2.19 -8.80 -5.20
N MET A 44 -2.38 -10.08 -4.88
CA MET A 44 -2.23 -11.19 -5.83
C MET A 44 -3.13 -10.99 -7.06
N LYS A 45 -4.39 -10.59 -6.83
CA LYS A 45 -5.33 -10.30 -7.92
C LYS A 45 -4.89 -9.12 -8.80
N ALA A 46 -4.24 -8.11 -8.22
CA ALA A 46 -3.68 -7.00 -8.99
C ALA A 46 -2.46 -7.43 -9.83
N THR A 47 -1.61 -8.30 -9.28
CA THR A 47 -0.42 -8.83 -9.98
C THR A 47 -0.72 -9.76 -11.15
N SER A 48 -1.94 -10.32 -11.23
CA SER A 48 -2.36 -11.12 -12.40
C SER A 48 -2.47 -10.30 -13.70
N SER A 49 -2.20 -9.00 -13.67
CA SER A 49 -2.44 -8.10 -14.79
C SER A 49 -1.54 -6.87 -14.83
N LEU A 50 -0.76 -6.64 -13.79
CA LEU A 50 0.19 -5.54 -13.69
C LEU A 50 1.55 -6.13 -13.31
N PRO A 51 2.67 -5.52 -13.73
CA PRO A 51 4.00 -5.94 -13.32
C PRO A 51 4.12 -6.02 -11.80
N VAL A 52 4.53 -7.18 -11.29
CA VAL A 52 4.68 -7.45 -9.85
C VAL A 52 5.54 -6.39 -9.17
N GLY A 53 6.63 -5.97 -9.80
CA GLY A 53 7.55 -4.95 -9.25
C GLY A 53 6.84 -3.62 -8.98
N THR A 54 6.10 -3.11 -9.95
CA THR A 54 5.35 -1.85 -9.79
C THR A 54 4.22 -1.98 -8.79
N VAL A 55 3.47 -3.07 -8.83
CA VAL A 55 2.38 -3.32 -7.89
C VAL A 55 2.90 -3.35 -6.45
N TYR A 56 4.00 -4.05 -6.20
CA TYR A 56 4.57 -4.16 -4.87
C TYR A 56 5.16 -2.83 -4.38
N ALA A 57 5.84 -2.09 -5.25
CA ALA A 57 6.34 -0.75 -4.92
C ALA A 57 5.20 0.21 -4.55
N VAL A 58 4.10 0.22 -5.32
CA VAL A 58 2.95 1.08 -5.06
C VAL A 58 2.19 0.66 -3.80
N PHE A 59 2.02 -0.65 -3.59
CA PHE A 59 1.40 -1.22 -2.38
C PHE A 59 2.18 -0.79 -1.12
N THR A 60 3.44 -1.20 -1.02
CA THR A 60 4.29 -0.91 0.14
C THR A 60 4.48 0.59 0.37
N GLY A 61 4.59 1.37 -0.72
CA GLY A 61 4.76 2.81 -0.61
C GLY A 61 3.53 3.53 -0.07
N LEU A 62 2.34 3.19 -0.59
CA LEU A 62 1.07 3.72 -0.06
C LEU A 62 0.79 3.23 1.35
N GLY A 63 1.04 1.94 1.64
CA GLY A 63 0.88 1.37 2.97
C GLY A 63 1.80 2.02 4.01
N THR A 64 3.06 2.29 3.65
CA THR A 64 4.01 3.01 4.51
C THR A 64 3.51 4.43 4.78
N ALA A 65 3.13 5.18 3.75
CA ALA A 65 2.63 6.54 3.93
C ALA A 65 1.36 6.57 4.78
N GLY A 66 0.40 5.69 4.49
CA GLY A 66 -0.84 5.59 5.25
C GLY A 66 -0.62 5.19 6.70
N THR A 67 0.30 4.25 6.98
CA THR A 67 0.65 3.84 8.34
C THR A 67 1.21 5.00 9.13
N VAL A 68 2.16 5.75 8.56
CA VAL A 68 2.75 6.90 9.26
C VAL A 68 1.73 8.01 9.48
N MET A 69 0.83 8.23 8.52
CA MET A 69 -0.29 9.16 8.71
C MET A 69 -1.21 8.68 9.85
N SER A 70 -1.57 7.40 9.90
CA SER A 70 -2.38 6.83 10.97
C SER A 70 -1.69 6.92 12.34
N GLU A 71 -0.39 6.64 12.44
CA GLU A 71 0.41 6.82 13.66
C GLU A 71 0.35 8.28 14.15
N MET A 72 0.48 9.24 13.24
CA MET A 72 0.46 10.65 13.55
C MET A 72 -0.92 11.18 13.97
N PHE A 73 -1.99 10.78 13.26
CA PHE A 73 -3.35 11.32 13.49
C PHE A 73 -4.16 10.55 14.52
N LEU A 74 -4.06 9.22 14.55
CA LEU A 74 -4.86 8.39 15.46
C LEU A 74 -4.14 8.17 16.79
N PHE A 75 -2.84 7.89 16.74
CA PHE A 75 -2.04 7.56 17.92
C PHE A 75 -1.23 8.75 18.46
N HIS A 76 -1.30 9.91 17.77
CA HIS A 76 -0.61 11.14 18.15
C HIS A 76 0.90 10.95 18.39
N GLU A 77 1.50 10.01 17.64
CA GLU A 77 2.93 9.74 17.79
C GLU A 77 3.79 10.85 17.17
N PRO A 78 4.88 11.26 17.84
CA PRO A 78 5.78 12.27 17.32
C PRO A 78 6.51 11.75 16.08
N VAL A 79 6.19 12.33 14.92
CA VAL A 79 6.87 12.05 13.66
C VAL A 79 7.96 13.09 13.41
N GLY A 80 9.21 12.64 13.31
CA GLY A 80 10.33 13.52 12.99
C GLY A 80 10.26 14.06 11.56
N TRP A 81 10.62 15.34 11.38
CA TRP A 81 10.73 16.00 10.07
C TRP A 81 11.45 15.20 8.98
N PRO A 82 12.60 14.52 9.26
CA PRO A 82 13.27 13.70 8.25
C PRO A 82 12.42 12.54 7.72
N LYS A 83 11.60 11.90 8.57
CA LYS A 83 10.71 10.79 8.18
C LYS A 83 9.68 11.27 7.15
N LEU A 84 9.12 12.46 7.34
CA LEU A 84 8.14 13.05 6.42
C LEU A 84 8.75 13.36 5.04
N VAL A 85 9.97 13.89 5.01
CA VAL A 85 10.69 14.16 3.75
C VAL A 85 10.93 12.87 2.98
N LEU A 86 11.40 11.82 3.66
CA LEU A 86 11.65 10.51 3.04
C LEU A 86 10.36 9.87 2.52
N ILE A 87 9.24 10.01 3.24
CA ILE A 87 7.93 9.57 2.75
C ILE A 87 7.53 10.35 1.50
N GLY A 88 7.78 11.66 1.45
CA GLY A 88 7.55 12.47 0.26
C GLY A 88 8.31 11.97 -0.96
N VAL A 89 9.61 11.69 -0.80
CA VAL A 89 10.45 11.12 -1.87
C VAL A 89 9.94 9.75 -2.31
N LEU A 90 9.56 8.90 -1.36
CA LEU A 90 8.99 7.58 -1.63
C LEU A 90 7.68 7.68 -2.42
N LEU A 91 6.78 8.59 -2.05
CA LEU A 91 5.52 8.81 -2.75
C LEU A 91 5.74 9.31 -4.19
N ILE A 92 6.72 10.19 -4.41
CA ILE A 92 7.10 10.63 -5.76
C ILE A 92 7.58 9.44 -6.60
N GLY A 93 8.46 8.60 -6.04
CA GLY A 93 8.94 7.39 -6.72
C GLY A 93 7.83 6.41 -7.07
N VAL A 94 6.89 6.20 -6.13
CA VAL A 94 5.70 5.34 -6.30
C VAL A 94 4.79 5.86 -7.42
N ILE A 95 4.52 7.16 -7.45
CA ILE A 95 3.70 7.78 -8.49
C ILE A 95 4.40 7.66 -9.85
N GLY A 96 5.71 7.92 -9.91
CA GLY A 96 6.50 7.79 -11.14
C GLY A 96 6.45 6.35 -11.70
N LEU A 97 6.69 5.35 -10.85
CA LEU A 97 6.59 3.94 -11.21
C LEU A 97 5.20 3.56 -11.75
N LYS A 98 4.14 4.04 -11.09
CA LYS A 98 2.76 3.83 -11.53
C LYS A 98 2.52 4.42 -12.92
N LEU A 99 2.97 5.65 -13.17
CA LEU A 99 2.76 6.34 -14.45
C LEU A 99 3.46 5.63 -15.59
N VAL A 100 4.75 5.29 -15.44
CA VAL A 100 5.52 4.56 -16.46
C VAL A 100 4.88 3.21 -16.78
N THR A 101 4.37 2.51 -15.77
CA THR A 101 3.69 1.22 -15.97
C THR A 101 2.32 1.36 -16.64
N GLN A 102 1.66 2.51 -16.46
CA GLN A 102 0.39 2.79 -17.13
C GLN A 102 0.62 3.08 -18.62
N ASP A 103 1.67 3.84 -18.95
CA ASP A 103 2.07 4.12 -20.33
C ASP A 103 2.40 2.83 -21.09
N GLU A 104 3.18 1.91 -20.50
CA GLU A 104 3.47 0.61 -21.14
C GLU A 104 2.21 -0.25 -21.39
N ALA A 105 1.19 -0.12 -20.54
CA ALA A 105 -0.06 -0.86 -20.68
C ALA A 105 -0.95 -0.26 -21.78
N ASP A 106 -0.95 1.06 -21.94
CA ASP A 106 -1.68 1.76 -23.00
C ASP A 106 -1.00 1.56 -24.38
N GLU A 107 0.34 1.56 -24.46
CA GLU A 107 1.07 1.24 -25.70
C GLU A 107 0.76 -0.18 -26.21
N LYS A 108 0.80 -1.19 -25.33
CA LYS A 108 0.49 -2.59 -25.71
C LYS A 108 -0.99 -2.81 -26.06
N GLY A 109 -1.88 -1.92 -25.65
CA GLY A 109 -3.31 -1.97 -25.98
C GLY A 109 -3.67 -1.27 -27.30
N GLY A 110 -2.78 -0.40 -27.82
CA GLY A 110 -2.97 0.35 -29.06
C GLY A 110 -2.49 -0.37 -30.34
N GLU A 111 -1.74 -1.46 -30.21
CA GLU A 111 -1.25 -2.27 -31.33
C GLU A 111 -2.17 -3.44 -31.73
N ALA A 112 -3.40 -3.50 -31.20
CA ALA A 112 -4.37 -4.58 -31.44
C ALA A 112 -5.56 -4.16 -32.31
#